data_AF-A0A382QPY7-F1
#
_entry.id   AF-A0A382QPY7-F1
#
_cell.length_a   1.000
_cell.length_b   1.000
_cell.length_c   1.000
_cell.angle_alpha   90.00
_cell.angle_beta   90.00
_cell.angle_gamma   90.00
#
_symmetry.space_group_name_H-M   'P 1'
#
loop_
_entity.id
_entity.type
_entity.pdbx_description
1 polymer ?
#
loop_
_entity_poly.entity_id
_entity_poly.type
_entity_poly.pdbx_seq_one_letter_code
_entity_poly.pdbx_strand_id
1 'polypeptide(L)'
;RKVSKYLTEIEYNDPSHSDIIKIVPYKYEGLFAPSASEMHERIKTDIQQQIFGAVNKMDIPVALNRIIELARVKYFQEHRKDDPSCSGFKPEDILKVDPKDLNMRVLEGKPRPLFDHSKFHVSKSSLQTYDTCPYKFKLQNIQKTPSTKPSTHLDFGGSIHKMIDSLMKEDPKNIPTKENAMQKLKEKLVFRAFQSNNEEQYHMTRGEVIIENYLEWRKNNKNEILGTEIWIEFEFEGVKIKGKVDWLEKNANGEYEVVDFKTGKTAQSQTKVEEGLELYVYARGIEKKKGYEKLPVKASLYFIEADKQVAIDLDESKVKKVFEDKIKD
;
A
#
# COMPACT_ATOMS: atom_id res chain seq x y z
N ARG A 1 -49.17 -4.93 -3.95
CA ARG A 1 -49.16 -3.60 -3.27
C ARG A 1 -48.48 -2.62 -4.22
N LYS A 2 -49.09 -1.46 -4.53
CA LYS A 2 -48.43 -0.42 -5.33
C LYS A 2 -47.18 0.05 -4.57
N VAL A 3 -46.04 0.09 -5.25
CA VAL A 3 -44.77 0.58 -4.68
C VAL A 3 -44.93 2.06 -4.33
N SER A 4 -44.36 2.48 -3.20
CA SER A 4 -44.43 3.88 -2.74
C SER A 4 -43.88 4.82 -3.81
N LYS A 5 -44.58 5.94 -4.08
CA LYS A 5 -44.15 6.99 -5.03
C LYS A 5 -42.80 7.65 -4.69
N TYR A 6 -42.25 7.34 -3.51
CA TYR A 6 -40.96 7.82 -3.04
C TYR A 6 -39.81 6.82 -3.31
N LEU A 7 -40.11 5.65 -3.88
CA LEU A 7 -39.13 4.62 -4.24
C LEU A 7 -38.88 4.51 -5.75
N THR A 8 -39.54 5.36 -6.55
CA THR A 8 -39.21 5.57 -7.96
C THR A 8 -38.08 6.59 -8.05
N GLU A 9 -36.99 6.25 -8.75
CA GLU A 9 -35.91 7.19 -9.04
C GLU A 9 -36.49 8.46 -9.65
N ILE A 10 -36.04 9.62 -9.16
CA ILE A 10 -36.44 10.91 -9.73
C ILE A 10 -35.71 11.02 -11.08
N GLU A 11 -36.47 11.12 -12.16
CA GLU A 11 -35.90 11.45 -13.46
C GLU A 11 -35.45 12.91 -13.45
N TYR A 12 -34.16 13.12 -13.17
CA TYR A 12 -33.54 14.44 -13.11
C TYR A 12 -33.60 15.22 -14.43
N ASN A 13 -33.84 14.52 -15.55
CA ASN A 13 -33.95 15.09 -16.88
C ASN A 13 -35.40 15.32 -17.34
N ASP A 14 -36.39 15.07 -16.47
CA ASP A 14 -37.79 15.33 -16.80
C ASP A 14 -38.08 16.85 -16.81
N PRO A 15 -38.53 17.43 -17.93
CA PRO A 15 -38.83 18.86 -18.05
C PRO A 15 -39.87 19.37 -17.05
N SER A 16 -40.74 18.49 -16.55
CA SER A 16 -41.78 18.83 -15.56
C SER A 16 -41.22 19.12 -14.15
N HIS A 17 -39.94 18.81 -13.90
CA HIS A 17 -39.24 19.10 -12.64
C HIS A 17 -38.49 20.45 -12.65
N SER A 18 -38.61 21.25 -13.70
CA SER A 18 -37.85 22.51 -13.90
C SER A 18 -38.08 23.58 -12.80
N ASP A 19 -39.22 23.55 -12.11
CA ASP A 19 -39.52 24.48 -11.00
C ASP A 19 -38.89 24.04 -9.66
N ILE A 20 -38.43 22.79 -9.57
CA ILE A 20 -37.95 22.15 -8.32
C ILE A 20 -36.45 21.84 -8.42
N ILE A 21 -35.95 21.50 -9.61
CA ILE A 21 -34.56 21.09 -9.87
C ILE A 21 -33.93 22.09 -10.85
N LYS A 22 -33.03 22.93 -10.33
CA LYS A 22 -32.22 23.83 -11.14
C LYS A 22 -30.90 23.15 -11.50
N ILE A 23 -30.79 22.65 -12.73
CA ILE A 23 -29.53 22.11 -13.26
C ILE A 23 -28.62 23.30 -13.58
N VAL A 24 -27.64 23.54 -12.71
CA VAL A 24 -26.60 24.55 -12.96
C VAL A 24 -25.40 23.82 -13.57
N PRO A 25 -25.01 24.12 -14.82
CA PRO A 25 -23.82 23.52 -15.41
C PRO A 25 -22.59 23.97 -14.61
N TYR A 26 -22.04 23.03 -13.84
CA TYR A 26 -20.80 23.25 -13.11
C TYR A 26 -19.62 23.00 -14.06
N LYS A 27 -19.02 24.08 -14.56
CA LYS A 27 -17.71 24.01 -15.18
C LYS A 27 -16.67 23.88 -14.08
N TYR A 28 -16.15 22.66 -13.91
CA TYR A 28 -14.97 22.44 -13.09
C TYR A 28 -13.75 23.08 -13.79
N GLU A 29 -13.33 24.25 -13.32
CA GLU A 29 -12.07 24.90 -13.70
C GLU A 29 -11.00 24.73 -12.60
N GLY A 30 -10.97 23.56 -11.97
CA GLY A 30 -9.91 23.20 -11.03
C GLY A 30 -8.71 22.60 -11.76
N LEU A 31 -7.51 22.87 -11.26
CA LEU A 31 -6.19 22.35 -11.72
C LEU A 31 -6.06 20.82 -11.73
N PHE A 32 -7.12 20.06 -11.43
CA PHE A 32 -7.12 18.61 -11.24
C PHE A 32 -8.40 17.98 -11.80
N ALA A 33 -8.44 17.70 -13.10
CA ALA A 33 -9.39 16.70 -13.58
C ALA A 33 -9.09 15.40 -12.80
N PRO A 34 -10.04 14.80 -12.06
CA PRO A 34 -9.79 13.59 -11.30
C PRO A 34 -9.21 12.56 -12.25
N SER A 35 -8.01 12.08 -11.93
CA SER A 35 -7.37 11.09 -12.77
C SER A 35 -8.25 9.85 -12.78
N ALA A 36 -8.26 9.10 -13.88
CA ALA A 36 -9.02 7.86 -13.95
C ALA A 36 -8.68 6.90 -12.78
N SER A 37 -7.45 6.97 -12.25
CA SER A 37 -7.01 6.20 -11.09
C SER A 37 -7.80 6.53 -9.82
N GLU A 38 -8.01 7.82 -9.52
CA GLU A 38 -8.73 8.27 -8.32
C GLU A 38 -10.22 7.92 -8.38
N MET A 39 -10.82 8.02 -9.58
CA MET A 39 -12.22 7.66 -9.79
C MET A 39 -12.46 6.17 -9.53
N HIS A 40 -11.58 5.28 -9.99
CA HIS A 40 -11.73 3.84 -9.77
C HIS A 40 -11.56 3.44 -8.30
N GLU A 41 -10.58 4.01 -7.58
CA GLU A 41 -10.39 3.68 -6.17
C GLU A 41 -11.56 4.19 -5.30
N ARG A 42 -12.19 5.32 -5.66
CA ARG A 42 -13.42 5.77 -5.02
C ARG A 42 -14.58 4.80 -5.29
N ILE A 43 -14.82 4.43 -6.55
CA ILE A 43 -15.88 3.47 -6.93
C ILE A 43 -15.71 2.15 -6.18
N LYS A 44 -14.48 1.63 -6.14
CA LYS A 44 -14.12 0.41 -5.41
C LYS A 44 -14.44 0.53 -3.91
N THR A 45 -14.09 1.66 -3.29
CA THR A 45 -14.36 1.90 -1.87
C THR A 45 -15.86 1.95 -1.58
N ASP A 46 -16.65 2.62 -2.43
CA ASP A 46 -18.10 2.69 -2.29
C ASP A 46 -18.76 1.31 -2.46
N ILE A 47 -18.33 0.51 -3.45
CA ILE A 47 -18.79 -0.87 -3.64
C ILE A 47 -18.48 -1.71 -2.40
N GLN A 48 -17.27 -1.61 -1.85
CA GLN A 48 -16.89 -2.34 -0.63
C GLN A 48 -17.79 -2.00 0.56
N GLN A 49 -18.09 -0.72 0.78
CA GLN A 49 -19.03 -0.31 1.85
C GLN A 49 -20.42 -0.92 1.65
N GLN A 50 -20.91 -0.97 0.41
CA GLN A 50 -22.19 -1.61 0.09
C GLN A 50 -22.15 -3.12 0.32
N ILE A 51 -21.05 -3.82 -0.01
CA ILE A 51 -20.87 -5.24 0.32
C ILE A 51 -20.99 -5.46 1.82
N PHE A 52 -20.24 -4.69 2.63
CA PHE A 52 -20.28 -4.85 4.10
C PHE A 52 -21.68 -4.55 4.66
N GLY A 53 -22.34 -3.51 4.16
CA GLY A 53 -23.70 -3.17 4.54
C GLY A 53 -24.70 -4.28 4.23
N ALA A 54 -24.60 -4.89 3.05
CA ALA A 54 -25.46 -6.00 2.63
C ALA A 54 -25.19 -7.28 3.42
N VAL A 55 -23.93 -7.66 3.62
CA VAL A 55 -23.53 -8.81 4.44
C VAL A 55 -24.02 -8.68 5.88
N ASN A 56 -23.85 -7.50 6.49
CA ASN A 56 -24.32 -7.26 7.87
C ASN A 56 -25.84 -7.35 8.00
N LYS A 57 -26.59 -7.07 6.93
CA LYS A 57 -28.06 -7.19 6.87
C LYS A 57 -28.52 -8.57 6.38
N MET A 58 -27.59 -9.49 6.11
CA MET A 58 -27.87 -10.80 5.50
C MET A 58 -28.54 -10.72 4.12
N ASP A 59 -28.35 -9.62 3.39
CA ASP A 59 -28.82 -9.46 2.02
C ASP A 59 -27.81 -10.08 1.04
N ILE A 60 -27.86 -11.41 0.96
CA ILE A 60 -26.93 -12.22 0.16
C ILE A 60 -26.96 -11.85 -1.33
N PRO A 61 -28.12 -11.65 -1.99
CA PRO A 61 -28.14 -11.25 -3.40
C PRO A 61 -27.43 -9.92 -3.65
N VAL A 62 -27.67 -8.90 -2.81
CA VAL A 62 -27.01 -7.59 -2.97
C VAL A 62 -25.52 -7.70 -2.70
N ALA A 63 -25.11 -8.45 -1.67
CA ALA A 63 -23.70 -8.71 -1.40
C ALA A 63 -23.01 -9.37 -2.61
N LEU A 64 -23.65 -10.38 -3.21
CA LEU A 64 -23.12 -11.10 -4.36
C LEU A 64 -22.99 -10.21 -5.60
N ASN A 65 -24.02 -9.41 -5.91
CA ASN A 65 -23.99 -8.47 -7.02
C ASN A 65 -22.86 -7.45 -6.88
N ARG A 66 -22.67 -6.90 -5.67
CA ARG A 66 -21.58 -5.96 -5.40
C ARG A 66 -20.19 -6.61 -5.45
N ILE A 67 -20.06 -7.89 -5.07
CA ILE A 67 -18.82 -8.65 -5.25
C ILE A 67 -18.50 -8.83 -6.74
N ILE A 68 -19.49 -9.13 -7.57
CA ILE A 68 -19.32 -9.26 -9.03
C ILE A 68 -18.90 -7.90 -9.64
N GLU A 69 -19.54 -6.80 -9.23
CA GLU A 69 -19.17 -5.46 -9.67
C GLU A 69 -17.73 -5.10 -9.27
N LEU A 70 -17.32 -5.45 -8.03
CA LEU A 70 -15.95 -5.26 -7.56
C LEU A 70 -14.94 -6.04 -8.41
N ALA A 71 -15.27 -7.29 -8.76
CA ALA A 71 -14.45 -8.11 -9.65
C ALA A 71 -14.35 -7.53 -11.06
N ARG A 72 -15.44 -6.92 -11.58
CA ARG A 72 -15.43 -6.22 -12.88
C ARG A 72 -14.54 -4.99 -12.85
N VAL A 73 -14.56 -4.20 -11.78
CA VAL A 73 -13.64 -3.06 -11.60
C VAL A 73 -12.18 -3.53 -11.60
N LYS A 74 -11.88 -4.64 -10.93
CA LYS A 74 -10.53 -5.23 -10.95
C LYS A 74 -10.11 -5.68 -12.36
N TYR A 75 -10.99 -6.39 -13.07
CA TYR A 75 -10.74 -6.80 -14.46
C TYR A 75 -10.46 -5.59 -15.35
N PHE A 76 -11.26 -4.53 -15.23
CA PHE A 76 -11.06 -3.28 -15.97
C PHE A 76 -9.68 -2.65 -15.69
N GLN A 77 -9.23 -2.65 -14.43
CA GLN A 77 -7.90 -2.12 -14.07
C GLN A 77 -6.77 -2.89 -14.76
N GLU A 78 -6.90 -4.21 -14.91
CA GLU A 78 -5.92 -5.09 -15.55
C GLU A 78 -5.96 -4.99 -17.09
N HIS A 79 -7.16 -4.82 -17.68
CA HIS A 79 -7.39 -4.86 -19.13
C HIS A 79 -7.73 -3.50 -19.74
N ARG A 80 -7.42 -2.40 -19.05
CA ARG A 80 -7.82 -1.04 -19.44
C ARG A 80 -7.43 -0.66 -20.88
N LYS A 81 -6.33 -1.21 -21.41
CA LYS A 81 -5.84 -0.94 -22.77
C LYS A 81 -6.48 -1.83 -23.82
N ASP A 82 -6.75 -3.08 -23.48
CA ASP A 82 -7.10 -4.13 -24.44
C ASP A 82 -8.61 -4.44 -24.46
N ASP A 83 -9.33 -4.25 -23.34
CA ASP A 83 -10.78 -4.46 -23.22
C ASP A 83 -11.44 -3.41 -22.27
N PRO A 84 -11.50 -2.13 -22.69
CA PRO A 84 -12.04 -1.05 -21.86
C PRO A 84 -13.56 -1.16 -21.61
N SER A 85 -14.31 -1.95 -22.38
CA SER A 85 -15.74 -2.17 -22.14
C SER A 85 -16.00 -3.32 -21.15
N CYS A 86 -14.97 -4.05 -20.75
CA CYS A 86 -15.05 -5.30 -20.00
C CYS A 86 -15.90 -6.36 -20.70
N SER A 87 -15.84 -6.42 -22.03
CA SER A 87 -16.61 -7.38 -22.82
C SER A 87 -16.20 -8.84 -22.59
N GLY A 88 -14.93 -9.07 -22.21
CA GLY A 88 -14.39 -10.37 -21.83
C GLY A 88 -14.63 -10.77 -20.37
N PHE A 89 -15.19 -9.88 -19.53
CA PHE A 89 -15.48 -10.19 -18.14
C PHE A 89 -16.68 -11.14 -18.03
N LYS A 90 -16.47 -12.29 -17.40
CA LYS A 90 -17.49 -13.33 -17.20
C LYS A 90 -17.85 -13.45 -15.71
N PRO A 91 -19.05 -13.00 -15.30
CA PRO A 91 -19.50 -13.13 -13.91
C PRO A 91 -19.48 -14.57 -13.40
N GLU A 92 -19.74 -15.55 -14.28
CA GLU A 92 -19.78 -16.97 -13.90
C GLU A 92 -18.43 -17.46 -13.35
N ASP A 93 -17.31 -16.94 -13.85
CA ASP A 93 -15.98 -17.34 -13.39
C ASP A 93 -15.71 -16.90 -11.96
N ILE A 94 -16.34 -15.81 -11.50
CA ILE A 94 -16.24 -15.32 -10.12
C ILE A 94 -17.03 -16.22 -9.16
N LEU A 95 -18.09 -16.86 -9.65
CA LEU A 95 -18.99 -17.71 -8.86
C LEU A 95 -18.56 -19.19 -8.84
N LYS A 96 -17.53 -19.57 -9.60
CA LYS A 96 -16.94 -20.92 -9.55
C LYS A 96 -16.19 -21.11 -8.23
N VAL A 97 -16.92 -21.56 -7.21
CA VAL A 97 -16.34 -21.97 -5.92
C VAL A 97 -16.09 -23.48 -5.94
N ASP A 98 -14.85 -23.92 -5.69
CA ASP A 98 -14.59 -25.34 -5.45
C ASP A 98 -15.22 -25.73 -4.10
N PRO A 99 -16.12 -26.73 -4.03
CA PRO A 99 -16.69 -27.19 -2.78
C PRO A 99 -15.63 -27.60 -1.72
N LYS A 100 -14.41 -27.95 -2.13
CA LYS A 100 -13.28 -28.23 -1.21
C LYS A 100 -12.77 -26.98 -0.49
N ASP A 101 -12.99 -25.80 -1.06
CA ASP A 101 -12.65 -24.51 -0.44
C ASP A 101 -13.72 -24.04 0.55
N LEU A 102 -14.92 -24.66 0.52
CA LEU A 102 -15.96 -24.43 1.52
C LEU A 102 -15.57 -25.12 2.83
N ASN A 103 -15.29 -24.31 3.85
CA ASN A 103 -14.86 -24.83 5.14
C ASN A 103 -16.05 -25.37 5.96
N MET A 104 -16.39 -26.64 5.75
CA MET A 104 -17.42 -27.36 6.50
C MET A 104 -16.89 -27.98 7.82
N ARG A 105 -15.59 -27.85 8.13
CA ARG A 105 -14.95 -28.55 9.27
C ARG A 105 -15.55 -28.20 10.64
N VAL A 106 -16.05 -26.97 10.79
CA VAL A 106 -16.71 -26.52 12.02
C VAL A 106 -18.02 -27.29 12.25
N LEU A 107 -18.72 -27.68 11.19
CA LEU A 107 -19.94 -28.49 11.26
C LEU A 107 -19.64 -29.97 11.59
N GLU A 108 -18.41 -30.42 11.34
CA GLU A 108 -17.92 -31.76 11.71
C GLU A 108 -17.35 -31.85 13.14
N GLY A 109 -17.43 -30.77 13.93
CA GLY A 109 -16.88 -30.73 15.30
C GLY A 109 -15.34 -30.72 15.37
N LYS A 110 -14.65 -30.56 14.24
CA LYS A 110 -13.18 -30.47 14.21
C LYS A 110 -12.76 -29.03 14.49
N PRO A 111 -11.83 -28.79 15.44
CA PRO A 111 -11.37 -27.44 15.72
C PRO A 111 -10.72 -26.83 14.47
N ARG A 112 -11.16 -25.62 14.13
CA ARG A 112 -10.56 -24.84 13.05
C ARG A 112 -9.25 -24.24 13.56
N PRO A 113 -8.08 -24.55 12.96
CA PRO A 113 -6.86 -23.82 13.30
C PRO A 113 -7.06 -22.34 12.99
N LEU A 114 -6.57 -21.46 13.86
CA LEU A 114 -6.73 -20.00 13.74
C LEU A 114 -6.22 -19.47 12.40
N PHE A 115 -5.18 -20.11 11.84
CA PHE A 115 -4.61 -19.81 10.54
C PHE A 115 -3.94 -21.06 9.94
N ASP A 116 -3.61 -20.99 8.65
CA ASP A 116 -2.84 -22.03 7.96
C ASP A 116 -1.34 -21.80 8.18
N HIS A 117 -0.71 -22.65 8.98
CA HIS A 117 0.73 -22.58 9.29
C HIS A 117 1.61 -22.65 8.03
N SER A 118 1.20 -23.39 7.00
CA SER A 118 2.01 -23.58 5.78
C SER A 118 2.05 -22.34 4.87
N LYS A 119 1.04 -21.48 4.98
CA LYS A 119 0.91 -20.22 4.24
C LYS A 119 1.26 -19.00 5.09
N PHE A 120 1.56 -19.23 6.36
CA PHE A 120 1.87 -18.17 7.30
C PHE A 120 3.19 -17.51 6.93
N HIS A 121 3.13 -16.19 6.84
CA HIS A 121 4.28 -15.35 6.62
C HIS A 121 4.09 -14.06 7.40
N VAL A 122 5.20 -13.46 7.79
CA VAL A 122 5.21 -12.18 8.49
C VAL A 122 5.94 -11.16 7.63
N SER A 123 5.42 -9.94 7.60
CA SER A 123 6.16 -8.82 7.06
C SER A 123 6.99 -8.16 8.16
N LYS A 124 7.99 -7.37 7.77
CA LYS A 124 8.65 -6.42 8.68
C LYS A 124 7.66 -5.62 9.53
N SER A 125 6.60 -5.08 8.93
CA SER A 125 5.59 -4.28 9.67
C SER A 125 4.77 -5.13 10.64
N SER A 126 4.55 -6.40 10.29
CA SER A 126 3.91 -7.39 11.16
C SER A 126 4.79 -7.69 12.37
N LEU A 127 6.10 -7.87 12.17
CA LEU A 127 7.07 -8.07 13.25
C LEU A 127 7.13 -6.87 14.20
N GLN A 128 7.20 -5.64 13.67
CA GLN A 128 7.12 -4.42 14.50
C GLN A 128 5.82 -4.34 15.30
N THR A 129 4.70 -4.79 14.70
CA THR A 129 3.40 -4.82 15.39
C THR A 129 3.41 -5.82 16.54
N TYR A 130 4.05 -6.98 16.35
CA TYR A 130 4.20 -7.98 17.40
C TYR A 130 5.08 -7.47 18.54
N ASP A 131 6.27 -6.93 18.22
CA ASP A 131 7.22 -6.33 19.17
C ASP A 131 6.55 -5.23 20.02
N THR A 132 5.67 -4.43 19.42
CA THR A 132 4.88 -3.42 20.15
C THR A 132 3.75 -4.03 20.97
N CYS A 133 2.99 -4.98 20.42
CA CYS A 133 1.83 -5.57 21.07
C CYS A 133 1.41 -6.90 20.38
N PRO A 134 1.71 -8.06 20.99
CA PRO A 134 1.34 -9.37 20.45
C PRO A 134 -0.17 -9.55 20.23
N TYR A 135 -1.00 -8.96 21.10
CA TYR A 135 -2.45 -9.01 20.96
C TYR A 135 -2.93 -8.23 19.72
N LYS A 136 -2.35 -7.05 19.46
CA LYS A 136 -2.65 -6.27 18.25
C LYS A 136 -2.27 -7.05 16.99
N PHE A 137 -1.11 -7.70 16.99
CA PHE A 137 -0.69 -8.60 15.91
C PHE A 137 -1.69 -9.74 15.69
N LYS A 138 -2.14 -10.40 16.76
CA LYS A 138 -3.17 -11.46 16.65
C LYS A 138 -4.44 -10.95 15.96
N LEU A 139 -4.93 -9.77 16.34
CA LEU A 139 -6.13 -9.20 15.73
C LEU A 139 -5.90 -8.82 14.25
N GLN A 140 -4.81 -8.12 13.95
CA GLN A 140 -4.55 -7.56 12.62
C GLN A 140 -4.04 -8.59 11.61
N ASN A 141 -3.12 -9.46 12.00
CA ASN A 141 -2.37 -10.33 11.09
C ASN A 141 -2.92 -11.75 11.05
N ILE A 142 -3.37 -12.28 12.19
CA ILE A 142 -3.91 -13.64 12.28
C ILE A 142 -5.42 -13.65 12.01
N GLN A 143 -6.19 -12.88 12.78
CA GLN A 143 -7.65 -12.85 12.67
C GLN A 143 -8.15 -11.92 11.56
N LYS A 144 -7.27 -11.08 11.01
CA LYS A 144 -7.57 -10.10 9.95
C LYS A 144 -8.79 -9.24 10.29
N THR A 145 -8.91 -8.85 11.55
CA THR A 145 -9.97 -7.96 12.01
C THR A 145 -9.87 -6.65 11.21
N PRO A 146 -10.93 -6.22 10.53
CA PRO A 146 -10.90 -4.99 9.72
C PRO A 146 -10.46 -3.80 10.57
N SER A 147 -9.43 -3.07 10.13
CA SER A 147 -9.06 -1.82 10.77
C SER A 147 -10.03 -0.71 10.37
N THR A 148 -10.45 0.11 11.33
CA THR A 148 -11.30 1.26 11.06
C THR A 148 -10.54 2.36 10.29
N LYS A 149 -11.02 2.61 9.06
CA LYS A 149 -10.69 3.68 8.11
C LYS A 149 -9.35 3.60 7.35
N PRO A 150 -9.35 3.93 6.04
CA PRO A 150 -8.10 4.21 5.30
C PRO A 150 -7.32 5.32 6.01
N SER A 151 -5.99 5.17 6.08
CA SER A 151 -5.11 6.20 6.65
C SER A 151 -4.54 7.05 5.53
N THR A 152 -4.92 8.33 5.50
CA THR A 152 -4.36 9.34 4.57
C THR A 152 -2.84 9.43 4.68
N HIS A 153 -2.28 9.25 5.88
CA HIS A 153 -0.83 9.21 6.09
C HIS A 153 -0.16 8.02 5.41
N LEU A 154 -0.75 6.82 5.50
CA LEU A 154 -0.22 5.62 4.83
C LEU A 154 -0.38 5.71 3.30
N ASP A 155 -1.50 6.26 2.84
CA ASP A 155 -1.78 6.52 1.43
C ASP A 155 -0.77 7.52 0.83
N PHE A 156 -0.53 8.61 1.54
CA PHE A 156 0.50 9.59 1.17
C PHE A 156 1.89 8.96 1.13
N GLY A 157 2.28 8.21 2.17
CA GLY A 157 3.54 7.48 2.19
C GLY A 157 3.69 6.54 0.99
N GLY A 158 2.70 5.68 0.74
CA GLY A 158 2.73 4.78 -0.41
C GLY A 158 2.79 5.50 -1.76
N SER A 159 2.21 6.69 -1.88
CA SER A 159 2.28 7.51 -3.09
C SER A 159 3.70 8.05 -3.34
N ILE A 160 4.40 8.48 -2.27
CA ILE A 160 5.80 8.92 -2.35
C ILE A 160 6.73 7.78 -2.77
N HIS A 161 6.59 6.59 -2.19
CA HIS A 161 7.40 5.42 -2.57
C HIS A 161 7.19 5.04 -4.04
N LYS A 162 5.92 4.99 -4.50
CA LYS A 162 5.59 4.74 -5.91
C LYS A 162 6.15 5.80 -6.85
N MET A 163 6.17 7.07 -6.42
CA MET A 163 6.77 8.15 -7.18
C MET A 163 8.27 7.91 -7.35
N ILE A 164 9.00 7.69 -6.25
CA ILE A 164 10.45 7.43 -6.26
C ILE A 164 10.78 6.23 -7.16
N ASP A 165 10.07 5.11 -6.99
CA ASP A 165 10.26 3.90 -7.78
C ASP A 165 9.99 4.11 -9.28
N SER A 166 8.93 4.86 -9.62
CA SER A 166 8.62 5.15 -11.02
C SER A 166 9.69 6.02 -11.67
N LEU A 167 10.16 7.05 -10.97
CA LEU A 167 11.25 7.90 -11.47
C LEU A 167 12.52 7.09 -11.71
N MET A 168 12.85 6.19 -10.77
CA MET A 168 14.03 5.32 -10.88
C MET A 168 13.95 4.30 -12.00
N LYS A 169 12.76 3.75 -12.27
CA LYS A 169 12.55 2.79 -13.37
C LYS A 169 12.53 3.47 -14.73
N GLU A 170 12.08 4.72 -14.80
CA GLU A 170 12.06 5.51 -16.04
C GLU A 170 13.48 5.95 -16.42
N ASP A 171 14.25 6.49 -15.48
CA ASP A 171 15.64 6.87 -15.70
C ASP A 171 16.46 6.74 -14.41
N PRO A 172 17.22 5.64 -14.25
CA PRO A 172 18.00 5.42 -13.03
C PRO A 172 19.23 6.32 -12.94
N LYS A 173 19.77 6.79 -14.08
CA LYS A 173 21.04 7.53 -14.14
C LYS A 173 20.84 9.02 -13.94
N ASN A 174 19.76 9.58 -14.50
CA ASN A 174 19.52 11.00 -14.43
C ASN A 174 18.65 11.37 -13.22
N ILE A 175 18.93 12.55 -12.67
CA ILE A 175 18.12 13.13 -11.60
C ILE A 175 16.96 13.87 -12.26
N PRO A 176 15.70 13.56 -11.94
CA PRO A 176 14.56 14.21 -12.56
C PRO A 176 14.48 15.69 -12.14
N THR A 177 13.83 16.52 -12.96
CA THR A 177 13.51 17.89 -12.54
C THR A 177 12.43 17.89 -11.47
N LYS A 178 12.32 18.99 -10.71
CA LYS A 178 11.26 19.17 -9.71
C LYS A 178 9.88 19.04 -10.34
N GLU A 179 9.68 19.63 -11.53
CA GLU A 179 8.41 19.56 -12.27
C GLU A 179 8.04 18.13 -12.64
N ASN A 180 9.00 17.33 -13.13
CA ASN A 180 8.77 15.93 -13.46
C ASN A 180 8.42 15.13 -12.20
N ALA A 181 9.18 15.30 -11.11
CA ALA A 181 8.88 14.61 -9.85
C ALA A 181 7.50 15.00 -9.28
N MET A 182 7.11 16.28 -9.35
CA MET A 182 5.79 16.75 -8.94
C MET A 182 4.67 16.17 -9.82
N GLN A 183 4.88 16.11 -11.14
CA GLN A 183 3.94 15.44 -12.05
C GLN A 183 3.82 13.96 -11.69
N LYS A 184 4.94 13.28 -11.44
CA LYS A 184 4.94 11.87 -11.07
C LYS A 184 4.21 11.62 -9.75
N LEU A 185 4.38 12.52 -8.77
CA LEU A 185 3.65 12.43 -7.52
C LEU A 185 2.15 12.51 -7.76
N LYS A 186 1.68 13.49 -8.56
CA LYS A 186 0.26 13.62 -8.92
C LYS A 186 -0.27 12.35 -9.61
N GLU A 187 0.51 11.76 -10.52
CA GLU A 187 0.15 10.51 -11.21
C GLU A 187 0.03 9.30 -10.26
N LYS A 188 0.87 9.25 -9.22
CA LYS A 188 0.93 8.12 -8.27
C LYS A 188 0.13 8.35 -7.00
N LEU A 189 -0.47 9.52 -6.87
CA LEU A 189 -1.26 9.91 -5.72
C LEU A 189 -2.48 8.99 -5.62
N VAL A 190 -2.57 8.26 -4.51
CA VAL A 190 -3.71 7.39 -4.22
C VAL A 190 -4.20 7.73 -2.84
N PHE A 191 -5.31 8.48 -2.76
CA PHE A 191 -6.01 8.73 -1.51
C PHE A 191 -7.36 8.02 -1.52
N ARG A 192 -7.53 7.07 -0.59
CA ARG A 192 -8.78 6.33 -0.43
C ARG A 192 -9.84 7.11 0.37
N ALA A 193 -9.45 8.23 0.99
CA ALA A 193 -10.36 9.14 1.65
C ALA A 193 -9.74 10.54 1.73
N PHE A 194 -10.18 11.47 0.89
CA PHE A 194 -10.10 12.89 1.24
C PHE A 194 -11.41 13.28 1.92
N GLN A 195 -11.32 13.93 3.07
CA GLN A 195 -12.49 14.53 3.69
C GLN A 195 -12.76 15.94 3.12
N SER A 196 -11.74 16.59 2.52
CA SER A 196 -11.86 17.91 1.89
C SER A 196 -10.69 18.25 0.96
N ASN A 197 -10.87 19.25 0.09
CA ASN A 197 -9.82 19.80 -0.78
C ASN A 197 -8.63 20.39 0.01
N ASN A 198 -8.85 20.86 1.25
CA ASN A 198 -7.79 21.42 2.10
C ASN A 198 -6.77 20.35 2.52
N GLU A 199 -7.21 19.10 2.71
CA GLU A 199 -6.31 17.98 3.04
C GLU A 199 -5.42 17.61 1.85
N GLU A 200 -5.96 17.64 0.64
CA GLU A 200 -5.19 17.38 -0.58
C GLU A 200 -4.07 18.40 -0.76
N GLN A 201 -4.41 19.70 -0.69
CA GLN A 201 -3.43 20.76 -0.84
C GLN A 201 -2.36 20.68 0.25
N TYR A 202 -2.74 20.34 1.48
CA TYR A 202 -1.82 20.09 2.57
C TYR A 202 -0.81 18.96 2.25
N HIS A 203 -1.28 17.83 1.71
CA HIS A 203 -0.39 16.73 1.32
C HIS A 203 0.47 17.06 0.11
N MET A 204 -0.03 17.85 -0.84
CA MET A 204 0.76 18.31 -1.99
C MET A 204 1.90 19.22 -1.56
N THR A 205 1.68 20.15 -0.63
CA THR A 205 2.76 20.99 -0.07
C THR A 205 3.81 20.16 0.66
N ARG A 206 3.41 19.12 1.39
CA ARG A 206 4.37 18.17 2.00
C ARG A 206 5.14 17.39 0.95
N GLY A 207 4.46 16.96 -0.11
CA GLY A 207 5.05 16.26 -1.23
C GLY A 207 6.13 17.09 -1.91
N GLU A 208 5.91 18.39 -2.07
CA GLU A 208 6.87 19.33 -2.63
C GLU A 208 8.17 19.40 -1.79
N VAL A 209 8.06 19.54 -0.46
CA VAL A 209 9.21 19.53 0.45
C VAL A 209 9.98 18.21 0.36
N ILE A 210 9.25 17.08 0.35
CA ILE A 210 9.86 15.75 0.21
C ILE A 210 10.60 15.62 -1.12
N ILE A 211 10.03 16.12 -2.21
CA ILE A 211 10.64 16.08 -3.54
C ILE A 211 11.93 16.91 -3.56
N GLU A 212 11.92 18.11 -2.99
CA GLU A 212 13.13 18.95 -2.91
C GLU A 212 14.27 18.23 -2.16
N ASN A 213 13.98 17.69 -0.98
CA ASN A 213 14.96 16.95 -0.17
C ASN A 213 15.43 15.66 -0.85
N TYR A 214 14.52 14.95 -1.53
CA TYR A 214 14.87 13.76 -2.32
C TYR A 214 15.79 14.10 -3.49
N LEU A 215 15.50 15.16 -4.24
CA LEU A 215 16.31 15.59 -5.37
C LEU A 215 17.70 16.05 -4.93
N GLU A 216 17.77 16.78 -3.82
CA GLU A 216 19.06 17.22 -3.27
C GLU A 216 19.88 16.03 -2.75
N TRP A 217 19.24 15.09 -2.05
CA TRP A 217 19.86 13.84 -1.64
C TRP A 217 20.40 13.04 -2.85
N ARG A 218 19.63 12.94 -3.95
CA ARG A 218 20.06 12.27 -5.19
C ARG A 218 21.28 12.91 -5.84
N LYS A 219 21.44 14.25 -5.76
CA LYS A 219 22.62 14.94 -6.31
C LYS A 219 23.87 14.65 -5.50
N ASN A 220 23.71 14.57 -4.18
CA ASN A 220 24.81 14.42 -3.24
C ASN A 220 25.21 12.95 -3.04
N ASN A 221 24.28 12.01 -3.24
CA ASN A 221 24.55 10.58 -3.22
C ASN A 221 25.43 10.15 -4.41
N LYS A 222 26.61 9.59 -4.11
CA LYS A 222 27.58 9.12 -5.12
C LYS A 222 27.59 7.60 -5.27
N ASN A 223 26.74 6.89 -4.52
CA ASN A 223 26.66 5.44 -4.57
C ASN A 223 26.01 4.98 -5.89
N GLU A 224 26.43 3.81 -6.35
CA GLU A 224 25.82 3.14 -7.50
C GLU A 224 24.45 2.58 -7.08
N ILE A 225 23.39 3.02 -7.74
CA ILE A 225 22.03 2.60 -7.39
C ILE A 225 21.77 1.24 -8.04
N LEU A 226 21.50 0.22 -7.23
CA LEU A 226 21.26 -1.15 -7.70
C LEU A 226 19.78 -1.42 -7.96
N GLY A 227 18.89 -0.74 -7.24
CA GLY A 227 17.46 -0.83 -7.51
C GLY A 227 16.60 -0.26 -6.39
N THR A 228 15.32 -0.05 -6.73
CA THR A 228 14.27 0.38 -5.80
C THR A 228 13.22 -0.70 -5.63
N GLU A 229 12.52 -0.64 -4.49
CA GLU A 229 11.33 -1.44 -4.25
C GLU A 229 11.58 -2.96 -4.43
N ILE A 230 12.73 -3.43 -3.92
CA ILE A 230 13.24 -4.78 -4.09
C ILE A 230 12.53 -5.73 -3.12
N TRP A 231 11.80 -6.71 -3.68
CA TRP A 231 11.18 -7.76 -2.87
C TRP A 231 12.22 -8.70 -2.27
N ILE A 232 12.11 -8.90 -0.96
CA ILE A 232 12.87 -9.87 -0.19
C ILE A 232 11.92 -10.93 0.39
N GLU A 233 12.38 -12.17 0.39
CA GLU A 233 11.71 -13.30 1.02
C GLU A 233 12.79 -14.27 1.51
N PHE A 234 12.72 -14.64 2.78
CA PHE A 234 13.60 -15.64 3.37
C PHE A 234 12.89 -16.36 4.53
N GLU A 235 13.44 -17.49 4.93
CA GLU A 235 12.91 -18.28 6.05
C GLU A 235 13.81 -18.12 7.28
N PHE A 236 13.19 -18.01 8.45
CA PHE A 236 13.86 -17.99 9.74
C PHE A 236 13.02 -18.79 10.74
N GLU A 237 13.61 -19.81 11.38
CA GLU A 237 12.94 -20.66 12.37
C GLU A 237 11.58 -21.22 11.88
N GLY A 238 11.50 -21.63 10.61
CA GLY A 238 10.29 -22.18 9.99
C GLY A 238 9.22 -21.15 9.62
N VAL A 239 9.48 -19.85 9.82
CA VAL A 239 8.58 -18.75 9.45
C VAL A 239 9.14 -18.01 8.23
N LYS A 240 8.29 -17.79 7.22
CA LYS A 240 8.63 -16.96 6.06
C LYS A 240 8.52 -15.49 6.40
N ILE A 241 9.61 -14.76 6.25
CA ILE A 241 9.68 -13.31 6.41
C ILE A 241 9.71 -12.67 5.02
N LYS A 242 8.82 -11.72 4.79
CA LYS A 242 8.72 -10.96 3.54
C LYS A 242 8.89 -9.47 3.78
N GLY A 243 9.39 -8.78 2.77
CA GLY A 243 9.55 -7.34 2.83
C GLY A 243 9.83 -6.74 1.47
N LYS A 244 9.92 -5.43 1.47
CA LYS A 244 10.27 -4.65 0.30
C LYS A 244 11.27 -3.59 0.74
N VAL A 245 12.46 -3.64 0.16
CA VAL A 245 13.53 -2.69 0.42
C VAL A 245 13.32 -1.51 -0.52
N ASP A 246 13.15 -0.30 0.03
CA ASP A 246 12.83 0.87 -0.79
C ASP A 246 13.97 1.22 -1.75
N TRP A 247 15.20 1.13 -1.26
CA TRP A 247 16.40 1.52 -1.99
C TRP A 247 17.61 0.68 -1.60
N LEU A 248 18.29 0.14 -2.61
CA LEU A 248 19.55 -0.57 -2.47
C LEU A 248 20.61 0.08 -3.36
N GLU A 249 21.77 0.31 -2.78
CA GLU A 249 22.90 0.91 -3.47
C GLU A 249 24.22 0.27 -3.07
N LYS A 250 25.27 0.59 -3.83
CA LYS A 250 26.62 0.10 -3.65
C LYS A 250 27.57 1.29 -3.53
N ASN A 251 28.31 1.33 -2.43
CA ASN A 251 29.26 2.40 -2.20
C ASN A 251 30.57 2.21 -2.97
N ALA A 252 31.49 3.18 -2.86
CA ALA A 252 32.77 3.16 -3.56
C ALA A 252 33.67 1.95 -3.24
N ASN A 253 33.48 1.33 -2.06
CA ASN A 253 34.21 0.12 -1.67
C ASN A 253 33.58 -1.17 -2.21
N GLY A 254 32.45 -1.05 -2.92
CA GLY A 254 31.68 -2.17 -3.41
C GLY A 254 30.82 -2.87 -2.36
N GLU A 255 30.56 -2.19 -1.24
CA GLU A 255 29.69 -2.68 -0.17
C GLU A 255 28.25 -2.20 -0.37
N TYR A 256 27.28 -3.02 0.03
CA TYR A 256 25.87 -2.68 -0.09
C TYR A 256 25.41 -1.80 1.05
N GLU A 257 24.56 -0.83 0.72
CA GLU A 257 23.87 0.04 1.66
C GLU A 257 22.36 0.04 1.37
N VAL A 258 21.56 0.00 2.43
CA VAL A 258 20.09 0.03 2.35
C VAL A 258 19.58 1.37 2.87
N VAL A 259 18.63 1.96 2.14
CA VAL A 259 17.89 3.15 2.59
C VAL A 259 16.41 2.82 2.58
N ASP A 260 15.76 3.02 3.71
CA ASP A 260 14.31 2.96 3.85
C ASP A 260 13.77 4.38 4.08
N PHE A 261 12.81 4.78 3.25
CA PHE A 261 12.29 6.12 3.21
C PHE A 261 11.13 6.28 4.19
N LYS A 262 11.16 7.36 4.98
CA LYS A 262 10.11 7.72 5.92
C LYS A 262 9.55 9.10 5.60
N THR A 263 8.23 9.17 5.44
CA THR A 263 7.49 10.40 5.14
C THR A 263 6.88 11.06 6.39
N GLY A 264 7.35 10.66 7.58
CA GLY A 264 6.96 11.29 8.84
C GLY A 264 7.74 12.57 9.07
N LYS A 265 7.08 13.57 9.67
CA LYS A 265 7.68 14.87 10.00
C LYS A 265 8.81 14.82 11.04
N THR A 266 8.88 13.75 11.81
CA THR A 266 9.80 13.64 12.94
C THR A 266 10.70 12.43 12.75
N ALA A 267 12.01 12.69 12.79
CA ALA A 267 13.01 11.64 12.78
C ALA A 267 13.07 10.90 14.11
N GLN A 268 13.32 9.60 14.04
CA GLN A 268 13.62 8.81 15.23
C GLN A 268 15.02 9.14 15.75
N SER A 269 15.25 8.89 17.04
CA SER A 269 16.59 8.99 17.63
C SER A 269 17.47 7.82 17.17
N GLN A 270 18.79 7.99 17.22
CA GLN A 270 19.77 6.95 16.89
C GLN A 270 19.48 5.65 17.66
N THR A 271 19.33 5.73 18.98
CA THR A 271 19.02 4.59 19.86
C THR A 271 17.77 3.84 19.41
N LYS A 272 16.70 4.55 19.04
CA LYS A 272 15.46 3.91 18.60
C LYS A 272 15.61 3.19 17.26
N VAL A 273 16.46 3.71 16.37
CA VAL A 273 16.75 3.07 15.08
C VAL A 273 17.61 1.82 15.27
N GLU A 274 18.63 1.88 16.14
CA GLU A 274 19.49 0.74 16.49
C GLU A 274 18.71 -0.38 17.20
N GLU A 275 17.75 -0.04 18.05
CA GLU A 275 16.89 -1.03 18.68
C GLU A 275 15.82 -1.59 17.72
N GLY A 276 15.54 -0.92 16.60
CA GLY A 276 14.47 -1.28 15.67
C GLY A 276 14.84 -2.44 14.76
N LEU A 277 14.00 -3.48 14.69
CA LEU A 277 14.22 -4.67 13.85
C LEU A 277 14.18 -4.43 12.33
N GLU A 278 13.65 -3.29 11.90
CA GLU A 278 13.36 -2.96 10.50
C GLU A 278 14.56 -3.11 9.57
N LEU A 279 15.64 -2.40 9.89
CA LEU A 279 16.84 -2.34 9.05
C LEU A 279 17.57 -3.69 9.04
N TYR A 280 17.56 -4.42 10.15
CA TYR A 280 18.14 -5.76 10.25
C TYR A 280 17.40 -6.78 9.38
N VAL A 281 16.06 -6.72 9.35
CA VAL A 281 15.24 -7.58 8.47
C VAL A 281 15.54 -7.29 7.00
N TYR A 282 15.70 -6.03 6.61
CA TYR A 282 16.07 -5.68 5.24
C TYR A 282 17.47 -6.15 4.88
N ALA A 283 18.45 -5.95 5.76
CA ALA A 283 19.82 -6.40 5.53
C ALA A 283 19.90 -7.92 5.34
N ARG A 284 19.28 -8.69 6.24
CA ARG A 284 19.18 -10.15 6.14
C ARG A 284 18.41 -10.58 4.89
N GLY A 285 17.38 -9.83 4.50
CA GLY A 285 16.63 -10.07 3.27
C GLY A 285 17.47 -9.92 2.01
N ILE A 286 18.32 -8.89 1.94
CA ILE A 286 19.25 -8.69 0.83
C ILE A 286 20.34 -9.78 0.82
N GLU A 287 20.89 -10.11 1.98
CA GLU A 287 21.87 -11.20 2.14
C GLU A 287 21.34 -12.54 1.63
N LYS A 288 20.06 -12.87 1.89
CA LYS A 288 19.46 -14.14 1.44
C LYS A 288 18.90 -14.10 0.02
N LYS A 289 18.86 -12.92 -0.62
CA LYS A 289 18.28 -12.76 -1.96
C LYS A 289 19.31 -13.11 -3.03
N LYS A 290 18.95 -14.10 -3.87
CA LYS A 290 19.72 -14.49 -5.07
C LYS A 290 20.08 -13.28 -5.92
N GLY A 291 21.35 -13.19 -6.32
CA GLY A 291 21.89 -12.08 -7.11
C GLY A 291 22.51 -10.95 -6.28
N TYR A 292 22.29 -10.92 -4.96
CA TYR A 292 23.00 -10.02 -4.05
C TYR A 292 23.89 -10.81 -3.09
N GLU A 293 23.33 -11.77 -2.36
CA GLU A 293 24.07 -12.80 -1.59
C GLU A 293 25.20 -12.28 -0.69
N LYS A 294 25.06 -11.02 -0.24
CA LYS A 294 26.04 -10.29 0.56
C LYS A 294 25.30 -9.39 1.53
N LEU A 295 25.72 -9.41 2.80
CA LEU A 295 25.13 -8.58 3.84
C LEU A 295 25.51 -7.10 3.59
N PRO A 296 24.53 -6.16 3.60
CA PRO A 296 24.83 -4.74 3.61
C PRO A 296 25.66 -4.33 4.83
N VAL A 297 26.63 -3.44 4.65
CA VAL A 297 27.47 -2.92 5.74
C VAL A 297 26.81 -1.77 6.48
N LYS A 298 25.79 -1.16 5.88
CA LYS A 298 25.07 -0.02 6.43
C LYS A 298 23.61 -0.08 6.02
N ALA A 299 22.74 0.33 6.93
CA ALA A 299 21.33 0.54 6.64
C ALA A 299 20.86 1.82 7.32
N SER A 300 19.86 2.48 6.73
CA SER A 300 19.41 3.77 7.24
C SER A 300 17.93 4.01 7.05
N LEU A 301 17.35 4.77 7.98
CA LEU A 301 16.06 5.41 7.81
C LEU A 301 16.30 6.84 7.35
N TYR A 302 15.80 7.20 6.17
CA TYR A 302 15.81 8.57 5.70
C TYR A 302 14.43 9.19 5.88
N PHE A 303 14.31 10.07 6.89
CA PHE A 303 13.12 10.87 7.15
C PHE A 303 13.10 12.05 6.18
N ILE A 304 12.66 11.80 4.94
CA ILE A 304 12.84 12.71 3.80
C ILE A 304 12.21 14.08 4.07
N GLU A 305 11.00 14.13 4.67
CA GLU A 305 10.35 15.42 4.96
C GLU A 305 11.13 16.26 5.98
N ALA A 306 11.82 15.60 6.92
CA ALA A 306 12.64 16.24 7.93
C ALA A 306 14.10 16.45 7.51
N ASP A 307 14.45 16.05 6.28
CA ASP A 307 15.82 15.99 5.75
C ASP A 307 16.83 15.39 6.74
N LYS A 308 16.47 14.24 7.33
CA LYS A 308 17.30 13.60 8.35
C LYS A 308 17.46 12.11 8.09
N GLN A 309 18.70 11.70 7.84
CA GLN A 309 19.07 10.30 7.69
C GLN A 309 19.71 9.78 8.99
N VAL A 310 19.19 8.67 9.50
CA VAL A 310 19.69 7.99 10.70
C VAL A 310 20.14 6.61 10.29
N ALA A 311 21.44 6.34 10.41
CA ALA A 311 22.07 5.14 9.89
C ALA A 311 22.63 4.26 11.00
N ILE A 312 22.71 2.97 10.73
CA ILE A 312 23.35 1.97 11.57
C ILE A 312 24.40 1.22 10.75
N ASP A 313 25.53 0.92 11.40
CA ASP A 313 26.53 0.01 10.85
C ASP A 313 26.14 -1.43 11.15
N LEU A 314 26.20 -2.25 10.12
CA LEU A 314 25.78 -3.64 10.15
C LEU A 314 26.99 -4.57 10.10
N ASP A 315 26.91 -5.63 10.88
CA ASP A 315 27.80 -6.78 10.82
C ASP A 315 27.00 -8.03 11.19
N GLU A 316 27.56 -9.20 10.88
CA GLU A 316 26.87 -10.47 11.08
C GLU A 316 26.52 -10.72 12.56
N SER A 317 27.35 -10.24 13.50
CA SER A 317 27.11 -10.42 14.93
C SER A 317 25.90 -9.62 15.42
N LYS A 318 25.77 -8.36 14.99
CA LYS A 318 24.63 -7.50 15.31
C LYS A 318 23.33 -8.03 14.71
N VAL A 319 23.37 -8.41 13.42
CA VAL A 319 22.19 -8.95 12.74
C VAL A 319 21.75 -10.23 13.41
N LYS A 320 22.68 -11.17 13.65
CA LYS A 320 22.36 -12.43 14.34
C LYS A 320 21.75 -12.18 15.71
N LYS A 321 22.34 -11.29 16.52
CA LYS A 321 21.82 -10.95 17.85
C LYS A 321 20.38 -10.43 17.80
N VAL A 322 20.06 -9.50 16.89
CA VAL A 322 18.68 -8.99 16.77
C VAL A 322 17.69 -10.09 16.39
N PHE A 323 18.08 -11.00 15.50
CA PHE A 323 17.22 -12.12 15.12
C PHE A 323 17.00 -13.11 16.27
N GLU A 324 18.03 -13.38 17.06
CA GLU A 324 17.94 -14.23 18.25
C GLU A 324 17.12 -13.57 19.37
N ASP A 325 17.38 -12.30 19.70
CA ASP A 325 16.77 -11.63 20.85
C ASP A 325 15.34 -11.12 20.59
N LYS A 326 14.96 -10.83 19.33
CA LYS A 326 13.69 -10.13 19.02
C LYS A 326 12.75 -10.84 18.05
N ILE A 327 13.25 -11.81 17.28
CA ILE A 327 12.44 -12.49 16.26
C ILE A 327 12.19 -13.95 16.63
N LYS A 328 13.16 -14.59 17.30
CA LYS A 328 13.04 -15.97 17.75
C LYS A 328 12.16 -16.12 18.98
N ASP A 329 12.32 -15.24 19.95
CA ASP A 329 11.49 -15.12 21.16
C ASP A 329 10.11 -14.54 20.83
#